data_AF-A0A0P0M362-F1
#
_entry.id   AF-A0A0P0M362-F1
#
_cell.length_a   1.000
_cell.length_b   1.000
_cell.length_c   1.000
_cell.angle_alpha   90.00
_cell.angle_beta   90.00
_cell.angle_gamma   90.00
#
_symmetry.space_group_name_H-M   'P 1'
#
loop_
_entity.id
_entity.type
_entity.pdbx_description
1 polymer ?
#
loop_
_entity_poly.entity_id
_entity_poly.type
_entity_poly.pdbx_seq_one_letter_code
_entity_poly.pdbx_strand_id
1 'polypeptide(L)' 'MGSWSEQQEANKERKEKDKTRRDKLAGYFFNLSQLTFVALVLGGVTPLYTNIEVGINWYILVAGITLTIILANIGNLILK' A
#
# COMPACT_ATOMS: atom_id res chain seq x y z
N MET A 1 16.16 -1.52 -41.77
CA MET A 1 16.66 -1.60 -40.37
C MET A 1 16.08 -0.50 -39.47
N GLY A 2 15.74 0.71 -39.97
CA GLY A 2 15.18 1.80 -39.16
C GLY A 2 13.87 1.49 -38.42
N SER A 3 12.84 0.98 -39.10
CA SER A 3 11.51 0.80 -38.46
C SER A 3 11.49 -0.26 -37.35
N TRP A 4 12.38 -1.25 -37.39
CA TRP A 4 12.47 -2.28 -36.35
C TRP A 4 13.13 -1.72 -35.08
N SER A 5 14.15 -0.85 -35.24
CA SER A 5 14.78 -0.14 -34.13
C SER A 5 13.79 0.81 -33.45
N GLU A 6 13.05 1.59 -34.23
CA GLU A 6 12.02 2.52 -33.74
C GLU A 6 10.90 1.78 -32.98
N GLN A 7 10.48 0.60 -33.47
CA GLN A 7 9.50 -0.23 -32.78
C GLN A 7 10.03 -0.82 -31.46
N GLN A 8 11.30 -1.22 -31.39
CA GLN A 8 11.92 -1.69 -30.15
C GLN A 8 11.99 -0.56 -29.10
N GLU A 9 12.38 0.63 -29.53
CA GLU A 9 12.49 1.81 -28.67
C GLU A 9 11.12 2.25 -28.15
N ALA A 10 10.11 2.34 -29.02
CA ALA A 10 8.73 2.63 -28.61
C ALA A 10 8.16 1.58 -27.65
N ASN A 11 8.50 0.30 -27.81
CA ASN A 11 8.08 -0.76 -26.89
C ASN A 11 8.78 -0.64 -25.52
N LYS A 12 10.07 -0.28 -25.53
CA LYS A 12 10.84 -0.03 -24.30
C LYS A 12 10.28 1.14 -23.51
N GLU A 13 9.98 2.27 -24.18
CA GLU A 13 9.35 3.42 -23.54
C GLU A 13 7.99 3.09 -22.93
N ARG A 14 7.16 2.29 -23.63
CA ARG A 14 5.86 1.85 -23.09
C ARG A 14 6.04 1.01 -21.83
N LYS A 15 6.98 0.05 -21.84
CA LYS A 15 7.29 -0.77 -20.67
C LYS A 15 7.81 0.05 -19.49
N GLU A 16 8.66 1.04 -19.73
CA GLU A 16 9.16 1.93 -18.68
C GLU A 16 8.06 2.83 -18.09
N LYS A 17 7.17 3.35 -18.93
CA LYS A 17 5.99 4.10 -18.48
C LYS A 17 5.07 3.23 -17.63
N ASP A 18 4.77 2.01 -18.07
CA ASP A 18 3.93 1.09 -17.28
C ASP A 18 4.61 0.68 -15.98
N LYS A 19 5.91 0.39 -15.98
CA LYS A 19 6.67 0.13 -14.75
C LYS A 19 6.57 1.31 -13.78
N THR A 20 6.80 2.53 -14.26
CA THR A 20 6.70 3.76 -13.46
C THR A 20 5.30 3.93 -12.87
N ARG A 21 4.25 3.61 -13.62
CA ARG A 21 2.86 3.66 -13.14
C ARG A 21 2.62 2.62 -12.04
N ARG A 22 3.07 1.38 -12.24
CA ARG A 22 2.97 0.31 -11.24
C ARG A 22 3.69 0.68 -9.95
N ASP A 23 4.92 1.20 -10.05
CA ASP A 23 5.71 1.63 -8.88
C ASP A 23 5.01 2.74 -8.09
N LYS A 24 4.44 3.75 -8.78
CA LYS A 24 3.69 4.83 -8.13
C LYS A 24 2.41 4.33 -7.44
N LEU A 25 1.66 3.46 -8.10
CA LEU A 25 0.43 2.90 -7.54
C LEU A 25 0.72 2.00 -6.34
N ALA A 26 1.71 1.12 -6.45
CA ALA A 26 2.12 0.27 -5.34
C ALA A 26 2.62 1.10 -4.15
N GLY A 27 3.46 2.11 -4.40
CA GLY A 27 3.92 3.05 -3.37
C GLY A 27 2.76 3.74 -2.65
N TYR A 28 1.72 4.15 -3.38
CA TYR A 28 0.51 4.70 -2.77
C TYR A 28 -0.18 3.72 -1.80
N PHE A 29 -0.36 2.46 -2.18
CA PHE A 29 -0.97 1.44 -1.31
C PHE A 29 -0.10 1.09 -0.10
N PHE A 30 1.23 1.06 -0.26
CA PHE A 30 2.13 0.87 0.88
C PHE A 30 2.08 2.05 1.86
N ASN A 31 2.04 3.28 1.36
CA ASN A 31 1.86 4.46 2.22
C ASN A 31 0.53 4.41 2.96
N LEU A 32 -0.57 4.02 2.30
CA LEU A 32 -1.86 3.80 2.96
C LEU A 32 -1.80 2.70 4.01
N SER A 33 -1.14 1.58 3.73
CA SER A 33 -0.92 0.51 4.71
C SER A 33 -0.18 1.04 5.95
N GLN A 34 0.88 1.83 5.78
CA GLN A 34 1.60 2.41 6.91
C GLN A 34 0.73 3.41 7.68
N LEU A 35 -0.01 4.29 7.00
CA LEU A 35 -0.91 5.26 7.63
C LEU A 35 -2.03 4.58 8.43
N THR A 36 -2.65 3.54 7.87
CA THR A 36 -3.70 2.78 8.58
C THR A 36 -3.14 2.10 9.82
N PHE A 37 -1.95 1.52 9.75
CA PHE A 37 -1.29 0.93 10.91
C PHE A 37 -0.99 1.97 11.99
N VAL A 38 -0.44 3.12 11.62
CA VAL A 38 -0.16 4.21 12.58
C VAL A 38 -1.44 4.68 13.26
N ALA A 39 -2.51 4.91 12.49
CA ALA A 39 -3.80 5.31 13.03
C ALA A 39 -4.38 4.25 13.98
N LEU A 40 -4.25 2.97 13.64
CA LEU A 40 -4.68 1.86 14.49
C LEU A 40 -3.92 1.82 15.81
N VAL A 41 -2.60 1.99 15.77
CA VAL A 41 -1.77 1.99 16.98
C VAL A 41 -2.16 3.18 17.87
N LEU A 42 -2.24 4.38 17.30
CA LEU A 42 -2.56 5.59 18.05
C LEU A 42 -3.98 5.56 18.64
N GLY A 43 -4.98 5.12 17.88
CA GLY A 43 -6.38 5.15 18.29
C GLY A 43 -6.87 3.90 19.01
N GLY A 44 -6.31 2.73 18.72
CA GLY A 44 -6.76 1.44 19.24
C GLY A 44 -5.83 0.82 20.27
N VAL A 45 -4.51 1.03 20.15
CA VAL A 45 -3.51 0.37 21.02
C VAL A 45 -3.04 1.29 22.14
N THR A 46 -2.82 2.58 21.88
CA THR A 46 -2.38 3.55 22.91
C THR A 46 -3.30 3.58 24.14
N PRO A 47 -4.65 3.56 24.02
CA PRO A 47 -5.54 3.57 25.19
C PRO A 47 -5.33 2.41 26.17
N LEU A 48 -4.79 1.28 25.69
CA LEU A 48 -4.45 0.10 26.51
C LEU A 48 -3.40 0.41 27.58
N TYR A 49 -2.52 1.36 27.30
CA TYR A 49 -1.37 1.69 28.15
C TYR A 49 -1.61 2.95 28.98
N THR A 50 -2.61 3.75 28.65
CA THR A 50 -2.86 5.05 29.28
C THR A 50 -3.93 5.03 30.37
N ASN A 51 -4.45 3.85 30.77
CA ASN A 51 -5.52 3.69 31.78
C ASN A 51 -6.74 4.58 31.55
N ILE A 52 -7.00 4.95 30.29
CA ILE A 52 -8.22 5.64 29.92
C ILE A 52 -9.30 4.54 29.89
N GLU A 53 -10.41 4.71 30.61
CA GLU A 53 -11.58 3.82 30.58
C GLU A 53 -12.32 3.88 29.22
N VAL A 54 -11.58 3.72 28.13
CA VAL A 54 -12.14 3.48 26.80
C VAL A 54 -12.22 1.97 26.68
N GLY A 55 -13.44 1.44 26.75
CA GLY A 55 -13.70 0.04 26.44
C GLY A 55 -13.07 -0.32 25.10
N ILE A 56 -12.15 -1.28 25.12
CA ILE A 56 -11.37 -1.65 23.94
C ILE A 56 -12.31 -2.36 22.96
N ASN A 57 -12.44 -1.79 21.77
CA ASN A 57 -13.20 -2.45 20.71
C ASN A 57 -12.28 -3.40 19.93
N TRP A 58 -12.26 -4.68 20.33
CA TRP A 58 -11.47 -5.73 19.67
C TRP A 58 -11.79 -5.87 18.18
N TYR A 59 -13.02 -5.57 17.76
CA TYR A 59 -13.40 -5.60 16.34
C TYR A 59 -12.63 -4.54 15.53
N ILE A 60 -12.45 -3.33 16.08
CA ILE A 60 -11.68 -2.26 15.41
C ILE A 60 -10.21 -2.66 15.27
N LEU A 61 -9.63 -3.31 16.28
CA LEU A 61 -8.24 -3.80 16.22
C LEU A 61 -8.05 -4.84 15.10
N VAL A 62 -8.92 -5.86 15.05
CA VAL A 62 -8.85 -6.91 14.04
C VAL A 62 -9.13 -6.36 12.64
N ALA A 63 -10.14 -5.50 12.48
CA ALA A 63 -10.46 -4.87 11.21
C ALA A 63 -9.31 -3.98 10.71
N GLY A 64 -8.68 -3.21 11.60
CA GLY A 64 -7.52 -2.39 11.28
C GLY A 64 -6.32 -3.19 10.80
N ILE A 65 -5.94 -4.25 11.54
CA ILE A 65 -4.84 -5.15 11.15
C ILE A 65 -5.13 -5.78 9.78
N THR A 66 -6.35 -6.27 9.59
CA THR A 66 -6.77 -6.92 8.34
C THR A 66 -6.70 -5.93 7.17
N LEU A 67 -7.19 -4.70 7.35
CA LEU A 67 -7.13 -3.65 6.33
C LEU A 67 -5.69 -3.29 5.97
N THR A 68 -4.81 -3.11 6.97
CA THR A 68 -3.38 -2.85 6.74
C THR A 68 -2.76 -3.95 5.86
N ILE A 69 -2.99 -5.23 6.19
CA ILE A 69 -2.46 -6.36 5.43
C ILE A 69 -3.01 -6.37 4.00
N ILE A 70 -4.32 -6.14 3.82
CA ILE A 70 -4.94 -6.08 2.48
C ILE A 70 -4.30 -4.98 1.63
N LEU A 71 -4.10 -3.79 2.17
CA LEU A 71 -3.48 -2.67 1.46
C LEU A 71 -2.04 -3.00 1.03
N ALA A 72 -1.23 -3.57 1.93
CA ALA A 72 0.11 -4.03 1.60
C ALA A 72 0.10 -5.10 0.50
N ASN A 73 -0.83 -6.06 0.57
CA ASN A 73 -0.97 -7.10 -0.44
C ASN A 73 -1.38 -6.54 -1.80
N ILE A 74 -2.25 -5.54 -1.85
CA ILE A 74 -2.61 -4.84 -3.09
C ILE A 74 -1.37 -4.16 -3.68
N GLY A 75 -0.58 -3.45 -2.88
CA GLY A 75 0.68 -2.85 -3.32
C GLY A 75 1.64 -3.88 -3.93
N ASN A 76 1.79 -5.03 -3.25
CA ASN A 76 2.64 -6.13 -3.72
C ASN A 76 2.12 -6.76 -5.03
N LEU A 77 0.81 -6.95 -5.15
CA LEU A 77 0.18 -7.46 -6.38
C LEU A 77 0.37 -6.50 -7.55
N ILE A 78 0.33 -5.19 -7.31
CA ILE A 78 0.54 -4.17 -8.35
C ILE A 78 2.00 -4.18 -8.84
N LEU A 79 2.98 -4.46 -7.98
CA LEU A 79 4.39 -4.54 -8.38
C LEU A 79 4.73 -5.81 -9.17
N LYS A 80 4.08 -6.93 -8.83
CA LYS A 80 4.34 -8.25 -9.43
C LYS A 80 3.80 -8.35 -10.86
#